data_AF-A0A7S2EGD9-F1
#
_entry.id   AF-A0A7S2EGD9-F1
#
_cell.length_a   1.000
_cell.length_b   1.000
_cell.length_c   1.000
_cell.angle_alpha   90.00
_cell.angle_beta   90.00
_cell.angle_gamma   90.00
#
_symmetry.space_group_name_H-M   'P 1'
#
loop_
_entity.id
_entity.type
_entity.pdbx_description
1 polymer ?
#
loop_
_entity_poly.entity_id
_entity_poly.type
_entity_poly.pdbx_seq_one_letter_code
_entity_poly.pdbx_strand_id
1 'polypeptide(L)'
;SSAAAALSGVLDTFSGGDLLVVGAAVAYTLHVVRLGRYARETTPLRLAACKAATEAVLSVGLVAALLYIGEGVGSGAAATAAAPAFLRDMGTETSAYFSSLSRSVVSSDSLSLVPPDRYRYLPALAACLWTGWVTCAYTIYAQSYGQRRVSPTSANLIYSAQPIFSALFAYGLLGETLGRAGYAG
;
A
#
# COMPACT_ATOMS: atom_id res chain seq x y z
N SER A 1 -21.08 -25.14 23.53
CA SER A 1 -21.04 -25.59 22.12
C SER A 1 -21.10 -24.44 21.12
N SER A 2 -21.64 -23.25 21.46
CA SER A 2 -21.71 -22.09 20.55
C SER A 2 -20.36 -21.38 20.30
N ALA A 3 -19.50 -21.24 21.31
CA ALA A 3 -18.20 -20.58 21.17
C ALA A 3 -17.21 -21.35 20.28
N ALA A 4 -17.23 -22.69 20.34
CA ALA A 4 -16.40 -23.54 19.48
C ALA A 4 -16.86 -23.52 18.02
N ALA A 5 -18.17 -23.41 17.78
CA ALA A 5 -18.75 -23.25 16.44
C ALA A 5 -18.52 -21.85 15.85
N ALA A 6 -18.54 -20.82 16.68
CA ALA A 6 -18.14 -19.47 16.28
C ALA A 6 -16.64 -19.42 15.93
N LEU A 7 -15.79 -20.09 16.73
CA LEU A 7 -14.37 -20.18 16.46
C LEU A 7 -14.07 -20.99 15.18
N SER A 8 -14.77 -22.09 14.93
CA SER A 8 -14.62 -22.85 13.68
C SER A 8 -15.11 -22.05 12.47
N GLY A 9 -16.22 -21.31 12.58
CA GLY A 9 -16.69 -20.42 11.52
C GLY A 9 -15.73 -19.26 11.24
N VAL A 10 -15.09 -18.71 12.27
CA VAL A 10 -14.02 -17.70 12.12
C VAL A 10 -12.81 -18.32 11.42
N LEU A 11 -12.39 -19.52 11.81
CA LEU A 11 -11.26 -20.23 11.19
C LEU A 11 -11.54 -20.65 9.73
N ASP A 12 -12.79 -20.96 9.37
CA ASP A 12 -13.20 -21.22 7.98
C ASP A 12 -13.28 -19.93 7.14
N THR A 13 -13.42 -18.76 7.79
CA THR A 13 -13.40 -17.46 7.12
C THR A 13 -11.98 -16.96 6.86
N PHE A 14 -10.97 -17.52 7.53
CA PHE A 14 -9.57 -17.15 7.31
C PHE A 14 -9.13 -17.54 5.90
N SER A 15 -9.03 -16.54 5.02
CA SER A 15 -8.57 -16.70 3.66
C SER A 15 -7.04 -16.79 3.62
N GLY A 16 -6.49 -17.40 2.55
CA GLY A 16 -5.06 -17.35 2.29
C GLY A 16 -4.50 -15.91 2.21
N GLY A 17 -5.35 -14.93 1.85
CA GLY A 17 -5.00 -13.51 1.86
C GLY A 17 -4.75 -12.96 3.27
N ASP A 18 -5.52 -13.40 4.28
CA ASP A 18 -5.38 -12.92 5.66
C ASP A 18 -4.03 -13.35 6.25
N LEU A 19 -3.56 -14.54 5.90
CA LEU A 19 -2.23 -15.02 6.29
C LEU A 19 -1.11 -14.15 5.70
N LEU A 20 -1.27 -13.71 4.45
CA LEU A 20 -0.31 -12.80 3.81
C LEU A 20 -0.33 -11.42 4.47
N VAL A 21 -1.50 -10.93 4.88
CA VAL A 21 -1.62 -9.66 5.61
C VAL A 21 -0.92 -9.74 6.96
N VAL A 22 -1.12 -10.82 7.72
CA VAL A 22 -0.43 -11.05 9.00
C VAL A 22 1.08 -11.16 8.79
N GLY A 23 1.51 -11.92 7.78
CA GLY A 23 2.93 -12.02 7.41
C GLY A 23 3.55 -10.67 7.05
N ALA A 24 2.84 -9.86 6.26
CA ALA A 24 3.26 -8.51 5.90
C ALA A 24 3.37 -7.59 7.12
N ALA A 25 2.43 -7.67 8.07
CA ALA A 25 2.45 -6.90 9.30
C ALA A 25 3.67 -7.24 10.19
N VAL A 26 4.00 -8.53 10.31
CA VAL A 26 5.20 -8.98 11.03
C VAL A 26 6.47 -8.49 10.33
N ALA A 27 6.57 -8.63 9.01
CA ALA A 27 7.71 -8.15 8.23
C ALA A 27 7.89 -6.63 8.34
N TYR A 28 6.80 -5.86 8.29
CA TYR A 28 6.81 -4.41 8.46
C TYR A 28 7.28 -4.01 9.87
N THR A 29 6.81 -4.70 10.90
CA THR A 29 7.25 -4.46 12.28
C THR A 29 8.75 -4.71 12.44
N LEU A 30 9.26 -5.84 11.92
CA LEU A 30 10.69 -6.13 11.91
C LEU A 30 11.49 -5.08 11.14
N HIS A 31 10.97 -4.60 10.01
CA HIS A 31 11.58 -3.51 9.25
C HIS A 31 11.71 -2.24 10.10
N VAL A 32 10.65 -1.80 10.78
CA VAL A 32 10.65 -0.59 11.63
C VAL A 32 11.66 -0.72 12.78
N VAL A 33 11.71 -1.88 13.45
CA VAL A 33 12.66 -2.12 14.54
C VAL A 33 14.11 -2.12 14.02
N ARG A 34 14.37 -2.79 12.91
CA ARG A 34 15.70 -2.87 12.29
C ARG A 34 16.16 -1.51 11.81
N LEU A 35 15.26 -0.75 11.17
CA LEU A 35 15.51 0.61 10.70
C LEU A 35 15.91 1.54 11.85
N GLY A 36 15.27 1.47 13.02
CA GLY A 36 15.64 2.30 14.17
C GLY A 36 17.05 2.04 14.71
N ARG A 37 17.63 0.87 14.46
CA ARG A 37 19.03 0.55 14.79
C ARG A 37 19.98 1.11 13.73
N TYR A 38 19.72 0.86 12.44
CA TYR A 38 20.58 1.33 11.33
C TYR A 38 20.48 2.84 11.03
N ALA A 39 19.36 3.48 11.40
CA ALA A 39 19.16 4.91 11.21
C ALA A 39 20.18 5.75 12.00
N ARG A 40 20.68 5.23 13.12
CA ARG A 40 21.65 5.93 13.98
C ARG A 40 23.03 6.09 13.32
N GLU A 41 23.36 5.22 12.38
CA GLU A 41 24.71 5.11 11.80
C GLU A 41 24.84 5.77 10.41
N THR A 42 23.74 6.24 9.81
CA THR A 42 23.71 6.73 8.42
C THR A 42 22.90 8.02 8.25
N THR A 43 23.08 8.70 7.11
CA THR A 43 22.37 9.95 6.81
C THR A 43 20.91 9.69 6.38
N PRO A 44 19.91 10.41 6.91
CA PRO A 44 18.49 10.19 6.62
C PRO A 44 18.14 10.23 5.13
N LEU A 45 18.81 11.09 4.37
CA LEU A 45 18.56 11.26 2.94
C LEU A 45 18.99 10.03 2.13
N ARG A 46 20.13 9.41 2.46
CA ARG A 46 20.58 8.17 1.80
C ARG A 46 19.68 7.00 2.15
N LEU A 47 19.22 6.91 3.40
CA LEU A 47 18.27 5.89 3.81
C LEU A 47 16.93 6.02 3.07
N ALA A 48 16.41 7.24 2.95
CA ALA A 48 15.17 7.49 2.21
C ALA A 48 15.32 7.14 0.73
N ALA A 49 16.43 7.55 0.09
CA ALA A 49 16.72 7.21 -1.30
C ALA A 49 16.86 5.69 -1.52
N CYS A 50 17.60 4.98 -0.65
CA CYS A 50 17.74 3.52 -0.74
C CYS A 50 16.42 2.78 -0.53
N LYS A 51 15.55 3.25 0.37
CA LYS A 51 14.20 2.69 0.55
C LYS A 51 13.35 2.87 -0.69
N ALA A 52 13.24 4.10 -1.19
CA ALA A 52 12.48 4.39 -2.40
C ALA A 52 13.00 3.58 -3.60
N ALA A 53 14.32 3.42 -3.73
CA ALA A 53 14.91 2.60 -4.78
C ALA A 53 14.58 1.10 -4.60
N THR A 54 14.65 0.57 -3.38
CA THR A 54 14.30 -0.84 -3.09
C THR A 54 12.83 -1.11 -3.37
N GLU A 55 11.94 -0.20 -2.94
CA GLU A 55 10.50 -0.28 -3.20
C GLU A 55 10.21 -0.22 -4.70
N ALA A 56 10.86 0.68 -5.45
CA ALA A 56 10.70 0.76 -6.89
C ALA A 56 11.14 -0.53 -7.60
N VAL A 57 12.31 -1.07 -7.25
CA VAL A 57 12.83 -2.31 -7.84
C VAL A 57 11.92 -3.49 -7.52
N LEU A 58 11.51 -3.66 -6.27
CA LEU A 58 10.60 -4.74 -5.87
C LEU A 58 9.23 -4.60 -6.51
N SER A 59 8.70 -3.37 -6.63
CA SER A 59 7.42 -3.11 -7.30
C SER A 59 7.49 -3.48 -8.77
N VAL A 60 8.56 -3.11 -9.48
CA VAL A 60 8.74 -3.48 -10.89
C VAL A 60 8.83 -4.99 -11.05
N GLY A 61 9.61 -5.67 -10.19
CA GLY A 61 9.72 -7.13 -10.21
C GLY A 61 8.40 -7.84 -9.92
N LEU A 62 7.64 -7.35 -8.94
CA LEU A 62 6.32 -7.89 -8.59
C LEU A 62 5.33 -7.72 -9.74
N VAL A 63 5.26 -6.54 -10.34
CA VAL A 63 4.38 -6.28 -11.50
C VAL A 63 4.75 -7.18 -12.67
N ALA A 64 6.04 -7.33 -12.98
CA ALA A 64 6.48 -8.23 -14.04
C ALA A 64 6.08 -9.69 -13.77
N ALA A 65 6.20 -10.16 -12.52
CA ALA A 65 5.77 -11.49 -12.12
C ALA A 65 4.25 -11.66 -12.22
N LEU A 66 3.46 -10.65 -11.81
CA LEU A 66 2.00 -10.67 -11.91
C LEU A 66 1.52 -10.65 -13.37
N LEU A 67 2.16 -9.86 -14.24
CA LEU A 67 1.87 -9.85 -15.67
C LEU A 67 2.17 -11.22 -16.31
N TYR A 68 3.29 -11.83 -15.93
CA TYR A 68 3.63 -13.19 -16.38
C TYR A 68 2.59 -14.23 -15.97
N ILE A 69 2.11 -14.17 -14.71
CA ILE A 69 1.06 -15.05 -14.19
C ILE A 69 -0.29 -14.77 -14.86
N GLY A 70 -0.62 -13.50 -15.10
CA GLY A 70 -1.91 -13.05 -15.63
C GLY A 70 -2.09 -13.26 -17.13
N GLU A 71 -1.03 -13.13 -17.93
CA GLU A 71 -1.09 -13.29 -19.39
C GLU A 71 -0.71 -14.71 -19.85
N GLY A 72 -0.09 -15.53 -18.98
CA GLY A 72 0.35 -16.89 -19.34
C GLY A 72 1.38 -16.92 -20.48
N VAL A 73 2.09 -15.81 -20.71
CA VAL A 73 3.04 -15.69 -21.82
C VAL A 73 4.36 -16.36 -21.43
N GLY A 74 4.62 -17.55 -22.00
CA GLY A 74 5.95 -18.16 -22.04
C GLY A 74 6.22 -19.31 -21.07
N SER A 75 5.27 -19.76 -20.25
CA SER A 75 5.31 -21.11 -19.67
C SER A 75 4.00 -21.80 -19.98
N GLY A 76 4.08 -23.09 -20.34
CA GLY A 76 2.89 -23.90 -20.58
C GLY A 76 1.89 -23.75 -19.43
N ALA A 77 0.60 -23.82 -19.75
CA ALA A 77 -0.55 -23.63 -18.86
C ALA A 77 -0.48 -24.32 -17.48
N ALA A 78 0.45 -25.26 -17.28
CA ALA A 78 0.74 -25.94 -16.03
C ALA A 78 1.37 -25.05 -14.94
N ALA A 79 2.25 -24.10 -15.28
CA ALA A 79 2.92 -23.24 -14.28
C ALA A 79 1.99 -22.15 -13.73
N THR A 80 1.14 -21.58 -14.59
CA THR A 80 0.07 -20.67 -14.20
C THR A 80 -1.04 -21.38 -13.41
N ALA A 81 -1.37 -22.63 -13.74
CA ALA A 81 -2.34 -23.43 -12.97
C ALA A 81 -1.87 -23.80 -11.56
N ALA A 82 -0.55 -23.89 -11.32
CA ALA A 82 0.03 -24.18 -10.01
C ALA A 82 0.02 -22.99 -9.05
N ALA A 83 -0.15 -21.76 -9.56
CA ALA A 83 -0.24 -20.58 -8.71
C ALA A 83 -1.57 -20.56 -7.91
N PRO A 84 -1.55 -20.14 -6.64
CA PRO A 84 -2.76 -19.86 -5.87
C PRO A 84 -3.75 -18.99 -6.65
N ALA A 85 -5.06 -19.25 -6.51
CA ALA A 85 -6.11 -18.53 -7.23
C ALA A 85 -5.99 -17.00 -7.09
N PHE A 86 -5.71 -16.51 -5.87
CA PHE A 86 -5.57 -15.08 -5.62
C PHE A 86 -4.44 -14.40 -6.43
N LEU A 87 -3.31 -15.08 -6.68
CA LEU A 87 -2.21 -14.52 -7.48
C LEU A 87 -2.58 -14.44 -8.96
N ARG A 88 -3.37 -15.40 -9.43
CA ARG A 88 -3.90 -15.38 -10.79
C ARG A 88 -4.89 -14.22 -10.96
N ASP A 89 -5.80 -14.05 -10.01
CA ASP A 89 -6.77 -12.96 -10.02
C ASP A 89 -6.05 -11.59 -10.03
N MET A 90 -5.07 -11.39 -9.14
CA MET A 90 -4.23 -10.19 -9.12
C MET A 90 -3.47 -9.98 -10.44
N GLY A 91 -2.93 -11.05 -11.04
CA GLY A 91 -2.25 -10.99 -12.32
C GLY A 91 -3.17 -10.55 -13.46
N THR A 92 -4.39 -11.11 -13.53
CA THR A 92 -5.39 -10.75 -14.55
C THR A 92 -5.91 -9.33 -14.39
N GLU A 93 -6.10 -8.85 -13.16
CA GLU A 93 -6.50 -7.47 -12.90
C GLU A 93 -5.38 -6.48 -13.29
N THR A 94 -4.13 -6.84 -12.97
CA THR A 94 -2.95 -6.05 -13.35
C THR A 94 -2.83 -5.92 -14.87
N SER A 95 -2.93 -7.03 -15.61
CA SER A 95 -2.87 -6.99 -17.08
C SER A 95 -4.06 -6.23 -17.68
N ALA A 96 -5.26 -6.36 -17.11
CA ALA A 96 -6.43 -5.57 -17.49
C ALA A 96 -6.19 -4.06 -17.31
N TYR A 97 -5.62 -3.64 -16.19
CA TYR A 97 -5.24 -2.24 -15.93
C TYR A 97 -4.26 -1.71 -16.99
N PHE A 98 -3.17 -2.43 -17.27
CA PHE A 98 -2.19 -2.00 -18.28
C PHE A 98 -2.79 -1.96 -19.69
N SER A 99 -3.68 -2.89 -20.03
CA SER A 99 -4.38 -2.87 -21.31
C SER A 99 -5.31 -1.65 -21.44
N SER A 100 -5.95 -1.23 -20.35
CA SER A 100 -6.77 -0.01 -20.30
C SER A 100 -5.89 1.23 -20.44
N LEU A 101 -4.77 1.27 -19.72
CA LEU A 101 -3.80 2.37 -19.79
C LEU A 101 -3.20 2.51 -21.20
N SER A 102 -2.76 1.40 -21.79
CA SER A 102 -2.25 1.36 -23.17
C SER A 102 -3.29 1.84 -24.18
N ARG A 103 -4.56 1.43 -24.03
CA ARG A 103 -5.66 1.93 -24.86
C ARG A 103 -5.84 3.44 -24.71
N SER A 104 -5.82 3.97 -23.49
CA SER A 104 -5.91 5.41 -23.23
C SER A 104 -4.72 6.19 -23.81
N VAL A 105 -3.51 5.64 -23.73
CA VAL A 105 -2.28 6.25 -24.27
C VAL A 105 -2.23 6.17 -25.81
N VAL A 106 -2.62 5.04 -26.42
CA VAL A 106 -2.62 4.88 -27.89
C VAL A 106 -3.77 5.64 -28.56
N SER A 107 -4.90 5.84 -27.86
CA SER A 107 -5.93 6.80 -28.31
C SER A 107 -5.50 8.27 -28.23
N SER A 108 -4.24 8.54 -27.87
CA SER A 108 -3.68 9.89 -27.73
C SER A 108 -3.18 10.49 -29.06
N ASP A 109 -3.92 10.32 -30.17
CA ASP A 109 -3.85 11.25 -31.33
C ASP A 109 -4.51 12.61 -30.99
N SER A 110 -4.36 13.03 -29.73
CA SER A 110 -5.11 14.08 -29.06
C SER A 110 -4.19 15.00 -28.24
N LEU A 111 -2.96 15.23 -28.71
CA LEU A 111 -2.24 16.46 -28.32
C LEU A 111 -2.95 17.74 -28.84
N SER A 112 -4.00 17.59 -29.65
CA SER A 112 -4.96 18.61 -30.10
C SER A 112 -6.34 18.51 -29.42
N LEU A 113 -6.52 17.69 -28.39
CA LEU A 113 -7.80 17.38 -27.77
C LEU A 113 -7.64 17.46 -26.24
N VAL A 114 -7.36 18.67 -25.75
CA VAL A 114 -7.82 19.09 -24.42
C VAL A 114 -9.27 19.54 -24.61
N PRO A 115 -10.29 18.68 -24.42
CA PRO A 115 -11.66 19.14 -24.29
C PRO A 115 -11.74 20.14 -23.10
N PRO A 116 -12.64 21.13 -23.15
CA PRO A 116 -12.70 22.24 -22.18
C PRO A 116 -13.07 21.82 -20.73
N ASP A 117 -13.28 20.54 -20.45
CA ASP A 117 -13.64 19.99 -19.13
C ASP A 117 -12.42 19.82 -18.19
N ARG A 118 -11.54 20.83 -18.16
CA ARG A 118 -10.23 20.87 -17.46
C ARG A 118 -10.27 20.53 -15.95
N TYR A 119 -11.45 20.40 -15.36
CA TYR A 119 -11.63 20.24 -13.91
C TYR A 119 -11.54 18.78 -13.42
N ARG A 120 -11.56 17.75 -14.28
CA ARG A 120 -11.62 16.34 -13.85
C ARG A 120 -10.27 15.64 -13.66
N TYR A 121 -9.25 15.98 -14.45
CA TYR A 121 -7.92 15.32 -14.36
C TYR A 121 -6.93 16.07 -13.48
N LEU A 122 -7.09 17.39 -13.36
CA LEU A 122 -6.26 18.23 -12.52
C LEU A 122 -6.31 17.80 -11.03
N PRO A 123 -7.47 17.42 -10.46
CA PRO A 123 -7.53 16.89 -9.09
C PRO A 123 -6.81 15.55 -8.94
N ALA A 124 -6.90 14.66 -9.93
CA ALA A 124 -6.23 13.35 -9.87
C ALA A 124 -4.70 13.51 -9.92
N LEU A 125 -4.19 14.35 -10.83
CA LEU A 125 -2.78 14.68 -10.90
C LEU A 125 -2.30 15.37 -9.61
N ALA A 126 -3.07 16.34 -9.10
CA ALA A 126 -2.76 17.02 -7.85
C ALA A 126 -2.73 16.04 -6.67
N ALA A 127 -3.66 15.09 -6.59
CA ALA A 127 -3.69 14.05 -5.57
C ALA A 127 -2.49 13.10 -5.69
N CYS A 128 -2.11 12.68 -6.90
CA CYS A 128 -0.92 11.86 -7.13
C CYS A 128 0.37 12.58 -6.71
N LEU A 129 0.52 13.86 -7.07
CA LEU A 129 1.68 14.67 -6.70
C LEU A 129 1.74 14.93 -5.19
N TRP A 130 0.59 15.26 -4.58
CA TRP A 130 0.45 15.41 -3.14
C TRP A 130 0.87 14.14 -2.40
N THR A 131 0.35 13.00 -2.84
CA THR A 131 0.64 11.70 -2.23
C THR A 131 2.12 11.33 -2.41
N GLY A 132 2.66 11.42 -3.63
CA GLY A 132 4.05 11.09 -3.90
C GLY A 132 5.04 11.97 -3.13
N TRP A 133 4.80 13.28 -3.07
CA TRP A 133 5.72 14.22 -2.44
C TRP A 133 5.54 14.29 -0.93
N VAL A 134 4.33 14.62 -0.46
CA VAL A 134 4.08 14.92 0.94
C VAL A 134 3.91 13.64 1.74
N THR A 135 3.08 12.70 1.29
CA THR A 135 2.76 11.52 2.11
C THR A 135 3.78 10.39 1.96
N CYS A 136 4.52 10.32 0.85
CA CYS A 136 5.58 9.31 0.67
C CYS A 136 6.98 9.89 0.92
N ALA A 137 7.46 10.83 0.10
CA ALA A 137 8.85 11.28 0.18
C ALA A 137 9.17 12.01 1.50
N TYR A 138 8.34 12.97 1.90
CA TYR A 138 8.56 13.71 3.15
C TYR A 138 8.41 12.83 4.39
N THR A 139 7.40 11.95 4.47
CA THR A 139 7.22 11.10 5.66
C THR A 139 8.34 10.08 5.82
N ILE A 140 8.82 9.46 4.74
CA ILE A 140 9.96 8.53 4.78
C ILE A 140 11.23 9.25 5.28
N TYR A 141 11.46 10.48 4.80
CA TYR A 141 12.53 11.33 5.29
C TYR A 141 12.35 11.68 6.78
N ALA A 142 11.17 12.18 7.16
CA ALA A 142 10.86 12.60 8.52
C ALA A 142 10.94 11.43 9.52
N GLN A 143 10.48 10.24 9.13
CA GLN A 143 10.62 9.01 9.91
C GLN A 143 12.08 8.64 10.09
N SER A 144 12.87 8.63 9.01
CA SER A 144 14.29 8.31 9.06
C SER A 144 15.08 9.34 9.87
N TYR A 145 14.65 10.60 9.87
CA TYR A 145 15.20 11.68 10.69
C TYR A 145 14.82 11.54 12.18
N GLY A 146 13.54 11.27 12.48
CA GLY A 146 13.01 11.15 13.84
C GLY A 146 13.55 9.93 14.58
N GLN A 147 13.66 8.79 13.90
CA GLN A 147 14.20 7.54 14.46
C GLN A 147 15.70 7.61 14.82
N ARG A 148 16.42 8.66 14.41
CA ARG A 148 17.77 8.94 14.90
C ARG A 148 17.80 9.39 16.36
N ARG A 149 16.73 10.04 16.83
CA ARG A 149 16.66 10.64 18.16
C ARG A 149 15.70 9.93 19.10
N VAL A 150 14.73 9.19 18.56
CA VAL A 150 13.66 8.54 19.33
C VAL A 150 13.78 7.01 19.19
N SER A 151 13.56 6.28 20.28
CA SER A 151 13.60 4.81 20.26
C SER A 151 12.43 4.22 19.45
N PRO A 152 12.60 3.05 18.82
CA PRO A 152 11.52 2.37 18.07
C PRO A 152 10.24 2.19 18.90
N THR A 153 10.38 1.89 20.19
CA THR A 153 9.25 1.71 21.12
C THR A 153 8.42 2.98 21.26
N SER A 154 9.07 4.14 21.43
CA SER A 154 8.35 5.42 21.56
C SER A 154 7.73 5.86 20.23
N ALA A 155 8.40 5.60 19.11
CA ALA A 155 7.83 5.83 17.78
C ALA A 155 6.60 4.94 17.52
N ASN A 156 6.64 3.68 17.96
CA ASN A 156 5.52 2.77 17.80
C ASN A 156 4.30 3.18 18.64
N LEU A 157 4.52 3.73 19.85
CA LEU A 157 3.46 4.34 20.65
C LEU A 157 2.80 5.52 19.92
N ILE A 158 3.59 6.38 19.28
CA ILE A 158 3.06 7.49 18.46
C ILE A 158 2.23 6.95 17.29
N TYR A 159 2.69 5.90 16.60
CA TYR A 159 1.91 5.29 15.51
C TYR A 159 0.63 4.63 15.99
N SER A 160 0.63 4.02 17.19
CA SER A 160 -0.58 3.44 17.78
C SER A 160 -1.65 4.49 18.13
N ALA A 161 -1.28 5.76 18.24
CA ALA A 161 -2.22 6.87 18.44
C ALA A 161 -2.83 7.39 17.14
N GLN A 162 -2.43 6.90 15.96
CA GLN A 162 -3.01 7.24 14.67
C GLN A 162 -4.55 7.25 14.65
N PRO A 163 -5.28 6.23 15.14
CA PRO A 163 -6.74 6.24 15.13
C PRO A 163 -7.35 7.42 15.91
N ILE A 164 -6.70 7.88 16.98
CA ILE A 164 -7.15 9.03 17.77
C ILE A 164 -7.05 10.31 16.94
N PHE A 165 -5.91 10.53 16.27
CA PHE A 165 -5.74 11.69 15.40
C PHE A 165 -6.67 11.65 14.19
N SER A 166 -6.84 10.49 13.57
CA SER A 166 -7.80 10.29 12.48
C SER A 166 -9.23 10.64 12.92
N ALA A 167 -9.66 10.20 14.10
CA ALA A 167 -10.99 10.51 14.64
C ALA A 167 -11.15 12.02 14.95
N LEU A 168 -10.12 12.67 15.52
CA LEU A 168 -10.14 14.11 15.78
C LEU A 168 -10.24 14.94 14.49
N PHE A 169 -9.52 14.55 13.44
CA PHE A 169 -9.61 15.22 12.14
C PHE A 169 -10.95 14.94 11.44
N ALA A 170 -11.50 13.73 11.55
CA ALA A 170 -12.83 13.43 11.04
C ALA A 170 -13.91 14.29 11.74
N TYR A 171 -13.83 14.42 13.07
CA TYR A 171 -14.72 15.30 13.83
C TYR A 171 -14.54 16.78 13.47
N GLY A 172 -13.30 17.26 13.38
CA GLY A 172 -13.00 18.69 13.19
C GLY A 172 -13.11 19.20 11.74
N LEU A 173 -12.65 18.42 10.75
CA LEU A 173 -12.67 18.82 9.34
C LEU A 173 -13.91 18.31 8.58
N LEU A 174 -14.37 17.08 8.87
CA LEU A 174 -15.50 16.47 8.15
C LEU A 174 -16.83 16.65 8.91
N GLY A 175 -16.78 17.04 10.20
CA GLY A 175 -17.97 17.18 11.03
C GLY A 175 -18.60 15.85 11.43
N GLU A 176 -17.89 14.73 11.26
CA GLU A 176 -18.42 13.40 11.57
C GLU A 176 -18.50 13.20 13.09
N THR A 177 -19.71 12.95 13.60
CA THR A 177 -19.92 12.61 15.02
C THR A 177 -19.86 11.10 15.22
N LEU A 178 -19.15 10.65 16.26
CA LEU A 178 -19.07 9.24 16.64
C LEU A 178 -20.47 8.63 16.83
N GLY A 179 -20.82 7.66 15.98
CA GLY A 179 -22.01 6.84 16.14
C GLY A 179 -21.93 5.95 17.39
N ARG A 180 -23.06 5.38 17.85
CA ARG A 180 -23.16 4.60 19.10
C ARG A 180 -22.13 3.45 19.24
N ALA A 181 -21.67 2.87 18.12
CA ALA A 181 -20.62 1.85 18.11
C ALA A 181 -19.20 2.41 18.35
N GLY A 182 -18.92 3.67 17.97
CA GLY A 182 -17.61 4.30 18.15
C GLY A 182 -17.26 4.64 19.60
N TYR A 183 -18.26 4.65 20.50
CA TYR A 183 -18.01 4.82 21.95
C TYR A 183 -17.55 3.53 22.65
N ALA A 184 -17.77 2.37 22.03
CA ALA A 184 -17.40 1.08 22.60
C ALA A 184 -15.94 0.66 22.30
N GLY A 185 -15.27 1.37 21.39
CA GLY A 185 -13.91 1.06 20.93
C GLY A 185 -13.88 0.19 19.69
#